data_AF-A0A2S7QFI1-F1
#
_entry.id   AF-A0A2S7QFI1-F1
#
_cell.length_a   1.000
_cell.length_b   1.000
_cell.length_c   1.000
_cell.angle_alpha   90.00
_cell.angle_beta   90.00
_cell.angle_gamma   90.00
#
_symmetry.space_group_name_H-M   'P 1'
#
loop_
_entity.id
_entity.type
_entity.pdbx_description
1 polymer ?
#
loop_
_entity_poly.entity_id
_entity_poly.type
_entity_poly.pdbx_seq_one_letter_code
_entity_poly.pdbx_strand_id
1 'polypeptide(L)'
;MERNRAYYQKFPEDVEAVHSLAIHINSKGGLSLPSGGTLTVRMFLTLGINFGFHGGLDFVHQLIHHQFSFVTRATLQAVDDAISKDNNIIYAILHEPIYCQGQASNWAAEKVGKGIHEFRWLTGEPPCPNAVTEEPLFFSGEMIYPFMFQTSPELEKISPVAHHLAEYSDWPDVYDEWQLARNEVPLYAASYVDDMYVDFGLAQETARMVKGCKQFITNTMYHDAVRSQTDQMMVELFKLRDDSID
;
A
#
# COMPACT_ATOMS: atom_id res chain seq x y z
N MET A 1 1.00 -8.48 6.62
CA MET A 1 0.59 -9.91 6.69
C MET A 1 -0.79 -10.09 7.32
N GLU A 2 -1.08 -9.47 8.45
CA GLU A 2 -2.35 -9.62 9.18
C GLU A 2 -3.59 -9.30 8.34
N ARG A 3 -3.55 -8.21 7.56
CA ARG A 3 -4.65 -7.86 6.65
C ARG A 3 -4.91 -8.89 5.54
N ASN A 4 -3.87 -9.57 5.05
CA ASN A 4 -4.05 -10.70 4.12
C ASN A 4 -4.73 -11.88 4.80
N ARG A 5 -4.36 -12.19 6.05
CA ARG A 5 -5.04 -13.24 6.83
C ARG A 5 -6.50 -12.88 7.09
N ALA A 6 -6.78 -11.62 7.45
CA ALA A 6 -8.14 -11.13 7.64
C ALA A 6 -8.98 -11.21 6.35
N TYR A 7 -8.37 -10.90 5.20
CA TYR A 7 -9.00 -11.04 3.88
C TYR A 7 -9.41 -12.49 3.59
N TYR A 8 -8.46 -13.42 3.64
CA TYR A 8 -8.74 -14.84 3.35
C TYR A 8 -9.57 -15.55 4.43
N GLN A 9 -9.54 -15.06 5.67
CA GLN A 9 -10.46 -15.54 6.71
C GLN A 9 -11.90 -15.09 6.42
N LYS A 10 -12.08 -13.87 5.89
CA LYS A 10 -13.39 -13.33 5.53
C LYS A 10 -13.95 -13.94 4.23
N PHE A 11 -13.08 -14.19 3.26
CA PHE A 11 -13.42 -14.77 1.95
C PHE A 11 -12.50 -15.96 1.61
N PRO A 12 -12.70 -17.13 2.24
CA PRO A 12 -11.87 -18.31 1.98
C PRO A 12 -11.87 -18.78 0.51
N GLU A 13 -12.97 -18.58 -0.21
CA GLU A 13 -13.12 -18.89 -1.64
C GLU A 13 -12.15 -18.08 -2.53
N ASP A 14 -11.71 -16.91 -2.07
CA ASP A 14 -10.81 -16.06 -2.84
C ASP A 14 -9.40 -16.65 -2.93
N VAL A 15 -9.04 -17.64 -2.11
CA VAL A 15 -7.75 -18.35 -2.26
C VAL A 15 -7.67 -18.98 -3.65
N GLU A 16 -8.67 -19.78 -4.03
CA GLU A 16 -8.73 -20.44 -5.34
C GLU A 16 -8.93 -19.42 -6.47
N ALA A 17 -9.75 -18.38 -6.22
CA ALA A 17 -10.02 -17.33 -7.20
C ALA A 17 -8.79 -16.51 -7.58
N VAL A 18 -8.01 -16.08 -6.58
CA VAL A 18 -6.77 -15.31 -6.78
C VAL A 18 -5.73 -16.14 -7.52
N HIS A 19 -5.56 -17.41 -7.14
CA HIS A 19 -4.67 -18.34 -7.85
C HIS A 19 -5.10 -18.51 -9.31
N SER A 20 -6.37 -18.78 -9.57
CA SER A 20 -6.89 -18.97 -10.93
C SER A 20 -6.69 -17.72 -11.81
N LEU A 21 -6.92 -16.52 -11.26
CA LEU A 21 -6.68 -15.27 -11.96
C LEU A 21 -5.19 -15.04 -12.23
N ALA A 22 -4.32 -15.30 -11.26
CA ALA A 22 -2.88 -15.19 -11.46
C ALA A 22 -2.39 -16.13 -12.57
N ILE A 23 -2.88 -17.37 -12.61
CA ILE A 23 -2.59 -18.35 -13.66
C ILE A 23 -3.08 -17.84 -15.01
N HIS A 24 -4.32 -17.33 -15.07
CA HIS A 24 -4.91 -16.81 -16.29
C HIS A 24 -4.10 -15.64 -16.86
N ILE A 25 -3.78 -14.64 -16.03
CA ILE A 25 -2.96 -13.48 -16.39
C ILE A 25 -1.60 -13.94 -16.93
N ASN A 26 -0.93 -14.84 -16.21
CA ASN A 26 0.38 -15.34 -16.61
C ASN A 26 0.34 -16.11 -17.94
N SER A 27 -0.69 -16.94 -18.16
CA SER A 27 -0.86 -17.73 -19.39
C SER A 27 -1.00 -16.87 -20.66
N LYS A 28 -1.37 -15.60 -20.50
CA LYS A 28 -1.49 -14.62 -21.59
C LYS A 28 -0.26 -13.73 -21.74
N GLY A 29 0.73 -13.86 -20.86
CA GLY A 29 1.87 -12.94 -20.78
C GLY A 29 1.50 -11.56 -20.21
N GLY A 30 0.37 -11.48 -19.50
CA GLY A 30 -0.26 -10.23 -19.08
C GLY A 30 -1.53 -9.91 -19.88
N LEU A 31 -2.39 -9.05 -19.31
CA LEU A 31 -3.63 -8.58 -19.95
C LEU A 31 -3.54 -7.09 -20.24
N SER A 32 -3.94 -6.65 -21.42
CA SER A 32 -3.95 -5.23 -21.78
C SER A 32 -4.99 -4.47 -20.95
N LEU A 33 -4.56 -3.39 -20.28
CA LEU A 33 -5.42 -2.50 -19.53
C LEU A 33 -5.97 -1.37 -20.42
N PRO A 34 -7.17 -0.82 -20.11
CA PRO A 34 -7.73 0.31 -20.84
C PRO A 34 -6.85 1.57 -20.87
N SER A 35 -6.04 1.80 -19.84
CA SER A 35 -5.01 2.85 -19.77
C SER A 35 -3.89 2.69 -20.80
N GLY A 36 -3.78 1.52 -21.45
CA GLY A 36 -2.67 1.15 -22.33
C GLY A 36 -1.56 0.39 -21.62
N GLY A 37 -1.66 0.21 -20.30
CA GLY A 37 -0.73 -0.60 -19.51
C GLY A 37 -0.95 -2.11 -19.65
N THR A 38 -0.15 -2.88 -18.91
CA THR A 38 -0.26 -4.35 -18.86
C THR A 38 -0.47 -4.83 -17.43
N LEU A 39 -1.60 -5.50 -17.20
CA LEU A 39 -1.87 -6.23 -15.96
C LEU A 39 -1.03 -7.52 -15.95
N THR A 40 0.10 -7.48 -15.26
CA THR A 40 0.88 -8.67 -14.90
C THR A 40 0.42 -9.23 -13.56
N VAL A 41 0.85 -10.45 -13.20
CA VAL A 41 0.52 -11.02 -11.87
C VAL A 41 1.06 -10.13 -10.75
N ARG A 42 2.25 -9.54 -10.92
CA ARG A 42 2.84 -8.64 -9.92
C ARG A 42 2.01 -7.37 -9.73
N MET A 43 1.46 -6.81 -10.82
CA MET A 43 0.51 -5.68 -10.75
C MET A 43 -0.83 -6.08 -10.12
N PHE A 44 -1.32 -7.29 -10.40
CA PHE A 44 -2.54 -7.79 -9.77
C PHE A 44 -2.37 -7.92 -8.24
N LEU A 45 -1.22 -8.43 -7.78
CA LEU A 45 -0.93 -8.61 -6.36
C LEU A 45 -0.66 -7.29 -5.60
N THR A 46 -0.65 -6.14 -6.28
CA THR A 46 -0.60 -4.82 -5.61
C THR A 46 -1.98 -4.28 -5.25
N LEU A 47 -3.08 -4.98 -5.59
CA LEU A 47 -4.43 -4.63 -5.16
C LEU A 47 -4.60 -4.57 -3.63
N GLY A 48 -3.68 -5.19 -2.87
CA GLY A 48 -3.64 -5.14 -1.42
C GLY A 48 -3.42 -3.75 -0.83
N ILE A 49 -3.03 -2.75 -1.64
CA ILE A 49 -3.11 -1.34 -1.26
C ILE A 49 -4.52 -0.93 -0.85
N ASN A 50 -5.56 -1.69 -1.18
CA ASN A 50 -6.92 -1.37 -0.73
C ASN A 50 -7.19 -1.89 0.69
N PHE A 51 -6.41 -2.85 1.20
CA PHE A 51 -6.72 -3.54 2.46
C PHE A 51 -6.61 -2.65 3.71
N GLY A 52 -5.93 -1.50 3.63
CA GLY A 52 -5.86 -0.50 4.70
C GLY A 52 -6.96 0.57 4.61
N PHE A 53 -7.91 0.46 3.69
CA PHE A 53 -9.09 1.33 3.62
C PHE A 53 -10.33 0.68 4.25
N HIS A 54 -11.26 1.52 4.70
CA HIS A 54 -12.59 1.04 5.09
C HIS A 54 -13.29 0.37 3.91
N GLY A 55 -13.81 -0.84 4.13
CA GLY A 55 -14.43 -1.64 3.06
C GLY A 55 -13.45 -2.17 2.01
N GLY A 56 -12.15 -1.97 2.18
CA GLY A 56 -11.13 -2.35 1.21
C GLY A 56 -11.03 -3.86 0.95
N LEU A 57 -11.28 -4.69 1.98
CA LEU A 57 -11.35 -6.15 1.81
C LEU A 57 -12.52 -6.53 0.89
N ASP A 58 -13.70 -5.95 1.14
CA ASP A 58 -14.91 -6.19 0.34
C ASP A 58 -14.74 -5.69 -1.10
N PHE A 59 -14.06 -4.55 -1.29
CA PHE A 59 -13.75 -4.02 -2.61
C PHE A 59 -12.89 -4.99 -3.44
N VAL A 60 -11.79 -5.49 -2.85
CA VAL A 60 -10.92 -6.45 -3.54
C VAL A 60 -11.65 -7.77 -3.80
N HIS A 61 -12.44 -8.26 -2.84
CA HIS A 61 -13.29 -9.44 -3.04
C HIS A 61 -14.26 -9.25 -4.22
N GLN A 62 -14.98 -8.13 -4.29
CA GLN A 62 -15.87 -7.84 -5.43
C GLN A 62 -15.10 -7.81 -6.75
N LEU A 63 -13.90 -7.19 -6.76
CA LEU A 63 -13.03 -7.16 -7.93
C LEU A 63 -12.52 -8.55 -8.34
N ILE A 64 -12.47 -9.54 -7.45
CA ILE A 64 -12.05 -10.91 -7.77
C ILE A 64 -13.26 -11.77 -8.16
N HIS A 65 -14.34 -11.69 -7.38
CA HIS A 65 -15.57 -12.47 -7.57
C HIS A 65 -16.21 -12.20 -8.94
N HIS A 66 -16.24 -10.94 -9.39
CA HIS A 66 -16.80 -10.60 -10.71
C HIS A 66 -16.02 -11.18 -11.90
N GLN A 67 -14.82 -11.73 -11.68
CA GLN A 67 -13.84 -12.06 -12.74
C GLN A 67 -13.55 -13.53 -12.92
N PHE A 68 -14.05 -14.37 -12.00
CA PHE A 68 -13.76 -15.79 -12.03
C PHE A 68 -14.29 -16.49 -13.29
N SER A 69 -15.37 -15.96 -13.88
CA SER A 69 -15.99 -16.56 -15.06
C SER A 69 -15.49 -15.95 -16.38
N PHE A 70 -15.23 -14.64 -16.45
CA PHE A 70 -14.76 -13.95 -17.66
C PHE A 70 -14.02 -12.66 -17.31
N VAL A 71 -12.76 -12.51 -17.75
CA VAL A 71 -12.06 -11.22 -17.67
C VAL A 71 -12.55 -10.33 -18.81
N THR A 72 -13.46 -9.40 -18.50
CA THR A 72 -14.09 -8.51 -19.48
C THR A 72 -13.38 -7.16 -19.58
N ARG A 73 -13.81 -6.28 -20.49
CA ARG A 73 -13.32 -4.89 -20.51
C ARG A 73 -13.68 -4.13 -19.23
N ALA A 74 -14.88 -4.34 -18.68
CA ALA A 74 -15.34 -3.66 -17.47
C ALA A 74 -14.51 -4.09 -16.25
N THR A 75 -14.19 -5.38 -16.17
CA THR A 75 -13.23 -5.96 -15.23
C THR A 75 -11.89 -5.25 -15.26
N LEU A 76 -11.29 -5.20 -16.45
CA LEU A 76 -9.95 -4.67 -16.61
C LEU A 76 -9.94 -3.17 -16.29
N GLN A 77 -11.00 -2.44 -16.62
CA GLN A 77 -11.16 -1.05 -16.21
C GLN A 77 -11.19 -0.90 -14.68
N ALA A 78 -11.97 -1.73 -13.98
CA ALA A 78 -12.08 -1.64 -12.53
C ALA A 78 -10.75 -1.99 -11.82
N VAL A 79 -9.99 -2.95 -12.36
CA VAL A 79 -8.64 -3.26 -11.88
C VAL A 79 -7.65 -2.14 -12.19
N ASP A 80 -7.70 -1.59 -13.41
CA ASP A 80 -6.88 -0.46 -13.85
C ASP A 80 -7.07 0.76 -12.94
N ASP A 81 -8.32 1.14 -12.66
CA ASP A 81 -8.66 2.25 -11.77
C ASP A 81 -8.14 2.03 -10.34
N ALA A 82 -8.06 0.77 -9.90
CA ALA A 82 -7.61 0.40 -8.56
C ALA A 82 -6.09 0.40 -8.38
N ILE A 83 -5.31 0.17 -9.45
CA ILE A 83 -3.84 0.01 -9.36
C ILE A 83 -3.05 1.07 -10.13
N SER A 84 -3.62 1.67 -11.18
CA SER A 84 -2.89 2.60 -12.04
C SER A 84 -2.46 3.85 -11.28
N LYS A 85 -1.24 4.29 -11.56
CA LYS A 85 -0.68 5.55 -11.07
C LYS A 85 -0.34 6.50 -12.21
N ASP A 86 -0.86 6.27 -13.42
CA ASP A 86 -0.58 7.12 -14.58
C ASP A 86 -1.02 8.57 -14.35
N ASN A 87 -2.12 8.77 -13.60
CA ASN A 87 -2.60 10.11 -13.22
C ASN A 87 -1.98 10.65 -11.91
N ASN A 88 -1.09 9.87 -11.26
CA ASN A 88 -0.54 10.16 -9.94
C ASN A 88 0.99 10.00 -9.93
N ILE A 89 1.67 10.53 -10.95
CA ILE A 89 3.12 10.32 -11.14
C ILE A 89 3.98 10.83 -9.98
N ILE A 90 3.57 11.92 -9.31
CA ILE A 90 4.28 12.47 -8.14
C ILE A 90 4.22 11.49 -6.98
N TYR A 91 3.03 10.90 -6.74
CA TYR A 91 2.88 9.87 -5.73
C TYR A 91 3.78 8.67 -6.07
N ALA A 92 3.73 8.18 -7.31
CA ALA A 92 4.55 7.02 -7.70
C ALA A 92 6.05 7.26 -7.55
N ILE A 93 6.56 8.43 -7.97
CA ILE A 93 8.00 8.69 -8.00
C ILE A 93 8.58 9.10 -6.64
N LEU A 94 7.78 9.74 -5.77
CA LEU A 94 8.24 10.20 -4.46
C LEU A 94 7.84 9.26 -3.31
N HIS A 95 7.07 8.21 -3.57
CA HIS A 95 6.55 7.31 -2.53
C HIS A 95 7.60 6.75 -1.56
N GLU A 96 8.71 6.26 -2.09
CA GLU A 96 9.80 5.72 -1.28
C GLU A 96 10.81 6.83 -0.87
N PRO A 97 11.20 7.75 -1.78
CA PRO A 97 12.12 8.84 -1.43
C PRO A 97 11.70 9.74 -0.26
N ILE A 98 10.40 9.91 0.01
CA ILE A 98 9.93 10.80 1.11
C ILE A 98 10.42 10.36 2.51
N TYR A 99 10.88 9.12 2.66
CA TYR A 99 11.39 8.58 3.92
C TYR A 99 12.92 8.60 4.03
N CYS A 100 13.64 8.97 2.96
CA CYS A 100 15.09 8.85 2.91
C CYS A 100 15.80 9.97 3.68
N GLN A 101 16.78 9.59 4.50
CA GLN A 101 17.67 10.49 5.23
C GLN A 101 19.09 9.94 5.16
N GLY A 102 20.02 10.68 4.56
CA GLY A 102 21.44 10.32 4.44
C GLY A 102 21.77 9.02 3.70
N GLN A 103 20.79 8.34 3.11
CA GLN A 103 20.93 7.06 2.42
C GLN A 103 19.93 6.93 1.28
N ALA A 104 20.33 6.21 0.24
CA ALA A 104 19.48 5.88 -0.89
C ALA A 104 18.47 4.79 -0.53
N SER A 105 17.24 4.97 -0.98
CA SER A 105 16.14 4.02 -0.79
C SER A 105 16.50 2.66 -1.40
N ASN A 106 17.12 2.67 -2.58
CA ASN A 106 17.53 1.50 -3.35
C ASN A 106 16.41 0.45 -3.45
N TRP A 107 15.20 0.91 -3.77
CA TRP A 107 13.99 0.10 -3.87
C TRP A 107 13.80 -0.82 -2.64
N ALA A 108 13.87 -0.21 -1.46
CA ALA A 108 13.80 -0.87 -0.16
C ALA A 108 12.58 -1.78 -0.03
N ALA A 109 11.41 -1.34 -0.49
CA ALA A 109 10.20 -2.16 -0.44
C ALA A 109 10.35 -3.47 -1.21
N GLU A 110 10.88 -3.40 -2.44
CA GLU A 110 11.14 -4.59 -3.25
C GLU A 110 12.24 -5.45 -2.63
N LYS A 111 13.37 -4.83 -2.23
CA LYS A 111 14.55 -5.51 -1.69
C LYS A 111 14.23 -6.28 -0.40
N VAL A 112 13.50 -5.67 0.52
CA VAL A 112 13.06 -6.31 1.76
C VAL A 112 11.98 -7.35 1.46
N GLY A 113 10.98 -7.01 0.65
CA GLY A 113 9.88 -7.91 0.29
C GLY A 113 10.35 -9.22 -0.36
N LYS A 114 11.38 -9.16 -1.22
CA LYS A 114 12.01 -10.35 -1.83
C LYS A 114 12.57 -11.34 -0.79
N GLY A 115 12.92 -10.86 0.42
CA GLY A 115 13.38 -11.69 1.54
C GLY A 115 12.26 -12.33 2.37
N ILE A 116 11.00 -11.92 2.17
CA ILE A 116 9.84 -12.39 2.94
C ILE A 116 9.13 -13.51 2.15
N HIS A 117 8.84 -14.62 2.82
CA HIS A 117 8.31 -15.82 2.17
C HIS A 117 6.99 -15.56 1.42
N GLU A 118 6.07 -14.87 2.07
CA GLU A 118 4.74 -14.54 1.55
C GLU A 118 4.77 -13.58 0.34
N PHE A 119 5.86 -12.82 0.18
CA PHE A 119 6.04 -11.85 -0.91
C PHE A 119 7.11 -12.29 -1.92
N ARG A 120 7.45 -13.58 -1.97
CA ARG A 120 8.43 -14.13 -2.91
C ARG A 120 8.10 -13.88 -4.39
N TRP A 121 6.84 -13.61 -4.72
CA TRP A 121 6.42 -13.17 -6.06
C TRP A 121 7.05 -11.83 -6.50
N LEU A 122 7.69 -11.08 -5.58
CA LEU A 122 8.53 -9.92 -5.94
C LEU A 122 9.85 -10.31 -6.60
N THR A 123 10.33 -11.56 -6.43
CA THR A 123 11.59 -12.04 -7.05
C THR A 123 11.45 -12.35 -8.54
N GLY A 124 10.23 -12.45 -9.07
CA GLY A 124 9.96 -12.84 -10.45
C GLY A 124 8.54 -13.39 -10.60
N GLU A 125 8.25 -14.01 -11.75
CA GLU A 125 6.95 -14.66 -11.95
C GLU A 125 6.70 -15.71 -10.85
N PRO A 126 5.48 -15.78 -10.29
CA PRO A 126 5.16 -16.74 -9.25
C PRO A 126 5.57 -18.15 -9.70
N PRO A 127 6.17 -18.96 -8.82
CA PRO A 127 6.65 -20.28 -9.19
C PRO A 127 5.44 -21.11 -9.65
N CYS A 128 5.36 -21.37 -10.96
CA CYS A 128 4.45 -22.28 -11.66
C CYS A 128 2.95 -22.26 -11.23
N PRO A 129 2.00 -22.15 -12.17
CA PRO A 129 0.56 -22.33 -11.90
C PRO A 129 0.17 -23.54 -11.01
N ASN A 130 0.97 -24.60 -11.02
CA ASN A 130 0.70 -25.84 -10.31
C ASN A 130 1.52 -26.02 -9.02
N ALA A 131 2.46 -25.13 -8.72
CA ALA A 131 3.26 -25.22 -7.50
C ALA A 131 2.56 -24.43 -6.40
N VAL A 132 1.83 -25.17 -5.57
CA VAL A 132 1.31 -24.73 -4.25
C VAL A 132 -0.01 -23.95 -4.32
N THR A 133 -1.09 -24.69 -4.58
CA THR A 133 -2.44 -24.31 -4.09
C THR A 133 -2.60 -24.48 -2.57
N GLU A 134 -1.52 -24.80 -1.84
CA GLU A 134 -1.59 -25.03 -0.38
C GLU A 134 -1.50 -23.72 0.42
N GLU A 135 -0.90 -22.66 -0.13
CA GLU A 135 -0.76 -21.37 0.55
C GLU A 135 -1.42 -20.23 -0.26
N PRO A 136 -2.16 -19.31 0.39
CA PRO A 136 -2.74 -18.15 -0.28
C PRO A 136 -1.66 -17.20 -0.84
N LEU A 137 -1.90 -16.60 -2.01
CA LEU A 137 -1.04 -15.56 -2.56
C LEU A 137 -1.24 -14.24 -1.81
N PHE A 138 -0.22 -13.73 -1.13
CA PHE A 138 -0.38 -12.49 -0.38
C PHE A 138 -0.27 -11.27 -1.29
N PHE A 139 -1.22 -10.35 -1.15
CA PHE A 139 -1.17 -9.04 -1.75
C PHE A 139 -0.26 -8.11 -0.96
N SER A 140 0.53 -7.28 -1.63
CA SER A 140 1.29 -6.22 -0.97
C SER A 140 0.41 -5.04 -0.60
N GLY A 141 0.77 -4.33 0.47
CA GLY A 141 0.13 -3.07 0.87
C GLY A 141 0.54 -1.89 0.00
N GLU A 142 0.57 -0.70 0.61
CA GLU A 142 0.92 0.56 -0.02
C GLU A 142 2.44 0.64 -0.30
N MET A 143 2.88 0.12 -1.44
CA MET A 143 4.28 0.18 -1.89
C MET A 143 4.35 0.44 -3.40
N ILE A 144 5.42 1.10 -3.83
CA ILE A 144 5.77 1.28 -5.23
C ILE A 144 6.97 0.39 -5.57
N TYR A 145 6.92 -0.31 -6.70
CA TYR A 145 7.97 -1.21 -7.15
C TYR A 145 8.53 -0.80 -8.52
N PRO A 146 9.80 -1.15 -8.84
CA PRO A 146 10.41 -0.84 -10.13
C PRO A 146 9.58 -1.32 -11.34
N PHE A 147 8.97 -2.51 -11.23
CA PHE A 147 8.20 -3.08 -12.34
C PHE A 147 6.95 -2.27 -12.70
N MET A 148 6.42 -1.42 -11.79
CA MET A 148 5.30 -0.54 -12.09
C MET A 148 5.67 0.47 -13.18
N PHE A 149 6.93 0.92 -13.21
CA PHE A 149 7.49 1.81 -14.23
C PHE A 149 7.80 1.10 -15.56
N GLN A 150 7.45 -0.18 -15.69
CA GLN A 150 7.60 -0.95 -16.94
C GLN A 150 6.24 -1.32 -17.53
N THR A 151 5.18 -1.30 -16.72
CA THR A 151 3.84 -1.77 -17.10
C THR A 151 2.81 -0.66 -17.27
N SER A 152 3.15 0.57 -16.89
CA SER A 152 2.27 1.74 -16.91
C SER A 152 2.81 2.80 -17.89
N PRO A 153 2.03 3.23 -18.91
CA PRO A 153 2.54 4.08 -19.99
C PRO A 153 3.07 5.44 -19.55
N GLU A 154 2.48 6.09 -18.55
CA GLU A 154 2.98 7.39 -18.08
C GLU A 154 4.18 7.22 -17.14
N LEU A 155 4.19 6.15 -16.34
CA LEU A 155 5.33 5.84 -15.48
C LEU A 155 6.57 5.42 -16.29
N GLU A 156 6.40 4.69 -17.39
CA GLU A 156 7.51 4.26 -18.24
C GLU A 156 8.36 5.45 -18.71
N LYS A 157 7.71 6.56 -19.08
CA LYS A 157 8.37 7.79 -19.55
C LYS A 157 9.28 8.41 -18.49
N ILE A 158 8.99 8.19 -17.21
CA ILE A 158 9.75 8.72 -16.07
C ILE A 158 10.59 7.66 -15.35
N SER A 159 10.63 6.43 -15.86
CA SER A 159 11.37 5.32 -15.26
C SER A 159 12.86 5.66 -14.98
N PRO A 160 13.62 6.32 -15.89
CA PRO A 160 15.00 6.72 -15.58
C PRO A 160 15.09 7.67 -14.38
N VAL A 161 14.13 8.60 -14.24
CA VAL A 161 14.09 9.55 -13.12
C VAL A 161 13.80 8.82 -11.81
N ALA A 162 12.88 7.86 -11.83
CA ALA A 162 12.55 7.06 -10.65
C ALA A 162 13.77 6.25 -10.15
N HIS A 163 14.54 5.66 -11.07
CA HIS A 163 15.77 4.95 -10.71
C HIS A 163 16.84 5.90 -10.14
N HIS A 164 17.03 7.07 -10.75
CA HIS A 164 17.95 8.08 -10.21
C HIS A 164 17.57 8.52 -8.79
N LEU A 165 16.28 8.70 -8.50
CA LEU A 165 15.81 9.06 -7.15
C LEU A 165 15.99 7.92 -6.15
N ALA A 166 15.74 6.67 -6.56
CA ALA A 166 15.95 5.50 -5.72
C ALA A 166 17.44 5.29 -5.37
N GLU A 167 18.36 5.66 -6.27
CA GLU A 167 19.82 5.54 -6.09
C GLU A 167 20.45 6.78 -5.42
N TYR A 168 19.74 7.90 -5.33
CA TYR A 168 20.25 9.13 -4.74
C TYR A 168 20.51 8.94 -3.24
N SER A 169 21.77 9.08 -2.80
CA SER A 169 22.18 8.83 -1.42
C SER A 169 22.28 10.07 -0.55
N ASP A 170 22.35 11.25 -1.16
CA ASP A 170 22.67 12.50 -0.47
C ASP A 170 21.40 13.21 0.00
N TRP A 171 20.45 12.43 0.53
CA TRP A 171 19.22 12.97 1.12
C TRP A 171 19.55 13.73 2.40
N PRO A 172 19.06 14.96 2.57
CA PRO A 172 19.21 15.67 3.83
C PRO A 172 18.39 14.97 4.93
N ASP A 173 18.68 15.32 6.18
CA ASP A 173 17.77 15.00 7.28
C ASP A 173 16.44 15.71 7.03
N VAL A 174 15.35 14.94 7.09
CA VAL A 174 13.98 15.44 6.88
C VAL A 174 13.46 16.08 8.17
N TYR A 175 13.91 15.60 9.33
CA TYR A 175 13.44 16.04 10.64
C TYR A 175 14.59 16.46 11.57
N ASP A 176 14.41 17.59 12.26
CA ASP A 176 15.26 17.95 13.41
C ASP A 176 14.64 17.37 14.70
N GLU A 177 15.14 16.21 15.12
CA GLU A 177 14.66 15.50 16.32
C GLU A 177 14.81 16.34 17.60
N TRP A 178 15.86 17.17 17.70
CA TRP A 178 16.09 18.06 18.84
C TRP A 178 15.06 19.18 18.91
N GLN A 179 14.61 19.67 17.75
CA GLN A 179 13.52 20.62 17.66
C GLN A 179 12.17 19.96 17.97
N LEU A 180 11.92 18.75 17.47
CA LEU A 180 10.69 17.98 17.77
C LEU A 180 10.54 17.70 19.27
N ALA A 181 11.63 17.32 19.95
CA ALA A 181 11.64 17.10 21.40
C ALA A 181 11.39 18.38 22.22
N ARG A 182 11.53 19.56 21.61
CA ARG A 182 11.29 20.86 22.24
C ARG A 182 10.13 21.61 21.59
N ASN A 183 9.26 20.89 20.88
CA ASN A 183 8.10 21.47 20.24
C ASN A 183 7.24 22.27 21.25
N GLU A 184 6.90 23.51 20.86
CA GLU A 184 6.09 24.43 21.66
C GLU A 184 4.66 24.56 21.11
N VAL A 185 4.40 24.04 19.91
CA VAL A 185 3.09 24.07 19.26
C VAL A 185 2.31 22.83 19.68
N PRO A 186 1.06 22.94 20.19
CA PRO A 186 0.26 21.75 20.50
C PRO A 186 0.11 20.83 19.29
N LEU A 187 0.33 19.53 19.48
CA LEU A 187 0.21 18.51 18.44
C LEU A 187 -0.91 17.54 18.81
N TYR A 188 -1.88 17.39 17.92
CA TYR A 188 -2.98 16.44 18.05
C TYR A 188 -2.92 15.46 16.87
N ALA A 189 -2.85 14.18 17.17
CA ALA A 189 -2.73 13.14 16.15
C ALA A 189 -3.82 12.08 16.31
N ALA A 190 -4.28 11.53 15.18
CA ALA A 190 -5.05 10.30 15.16
C ALA A 190 -4.10 9.15 14.84
N SER A 191 -4.23 8.04 15.57
CA SER A 191 -3.43 6.84 15.33
C SER A 191 -4.32 5.61 15.37
N TYR A 192 -4.17 4.76 14.37
CA TYR A 192 -5.02 3.59 14.21
C TYR A 192 -4.24 2.33 14.57
N VAL A 193 -4.80 1.51 15.45
CA VAL A 193 -4.12 0.30 15.97
C VAL A 193 -3.85 -0.71 14.86
N ASP A 194 -4.82 -0.89 13.96
CA ASP A 194 -4.77 -1.87 12.87
C ASP A 194 -4.48 -1.20 11.51
N ASP A 195 -3.75 -0.07 11.49
CA ASP A 195 -3.31 0.56 10.24
C ASP A 195 -2.35 -0.36 9.49
N MET A 196 -2.60 -0.55 8.20
CA MET A 196 -1.77 -1.39 7.35
C MET A 196 -0.54 -0.68 6.80
N TYR A 197 -0.59 0.64 6.64
CA TYR A 197 0.44 1.42 5.96
C TYR A 197 1.40 2.06 6.94
N VAL A 198 0.94 2.42 8.14
CA VAL A 198 1.77 3.00 9.20
C VAL A 198 1.76 2.07 10.41
N ASP A 199 2.91 1.43 10.69
CA ASP A 199 3.04 0.56 11.85
C ASP A 199 2.73 1.31 13.15
N PHE A 200 1.82 0.75 13.95
CA PHE A 200 1.37 1.39 15.18
C PHE A 200 2.51 1.60 16.17
N GLY A 201 3.44 0.65 16.29
CA GLY A 201 4.62 0.76 17.16
C GLY A 201 5.52 1.93 16.76
N LEU A 202 5.88 2.03 15.48
CA LEU A 202 6.67 3.14 14.94
C LEU A 202 5.96 4.49 15.12
N ALA A 203 4.62 4.52 14.97
CA ALA A 203 3.83 5.72 15.23
C ALA A 203 3.88 6.12 16.72
N GLN A 204 3.82 5.17 17.65
CA GLN A 204 3.95 5.44 19.08
C GLN A 204 5.35 5.92 19.46
N GLU A 205 6.40 5.34 18.87
CA GLU A 205 7.77 5.81 19.04
C GLU A 205 7.90 7.27 18.61
N THR A 206 7.38 7.61 17.43
CA THR A 206 7.37 8.99 16.89
C THR A 206 6.60 9.94 17.80
N ALA A 207 5.38 9.59 18.20
CA ALA A 207 4.56 10.43 19.07
C ALA A 207 5.26 10.74 20.41
N ARG A 208 6.03 9.78 20.95
CA ARG A 208 6.78 9.95 22.20
C ARG A 208 8.01 10.86 22.04
N MET A 209 8.56 10.99 20.83
CA MET A 209 9.68 11.88 20.54
C MET A 209 9.24 13.36 20.42
N VAL A 210 8.00 13.62 20.02
CA VAL A 210 7.50 14.99 19.81
C VAL A 210 6.84 15.53 21.09
N LYS A 211 7.41 16.57 21.68
CA LYS A 211 6.85 17.20 22.88
C LYS A 211 5.45 17.77 22.59
N GLY A 212 4.52 17.50 23.51
CA GLY A 212 3.16 18.04 23.43
C GLY A 212 2.23 17.29 22.48
N CYS A 213 2.63 16.10 21.99
CA CYS A 213 1.76 15.23 21.21
C CYS A 213 0.67 14.60 22.10
N LYS A 214 -0.60 14.89 21.82
CA LYS A 214 -1.77 14.19 22.35
C LYS A 214 -2.38 13.34 21.23
N GLN A 215 -2.76 12.09 21.53
CA GLN A 215 -3.26 11.15 20.51
C GLN A 215 -4.71 10.72 20.78
N PHE A 216 -5.49 10.66 19.71
CA PHE A 216 -6.71 9.85 19.63
C PHE A 216 -6.32 8.51 19.03
N ILE A 217 -6.31 7.46 19.86
CA ILE A 217 -5.95 6.10 19.43
C ILE A 217 -7.22 5.28 19.32
N THR A 218 -7.40 4.61 18.18
CA THR A 218 -8.58 3.77 17.94
C THR A 218 -8.28 2.54 17.08
N ASN A 219 -9.05 1.49 17.28
CA ASN A 219 -9.09 0.30 16.42
C ASN A 219 -10.39 0.23 15.59
N THR A 220 -11.22 1.27 15.60
CA THR A 220 -12.48 1.34 14.85
C THR A 220 -12.36 2.10 13.53
N MET A 221 -11.17 2.67 13.28
CA MET A 221 -10.86 3.46 12.10
C MET A 221 -9.60 2.90 11.43
N TYR A 222 -9.52 3.05 10.12
CA TYR A 222 -8.36 2.74 9.28
C TYR A 222 -7.77 4.00 8.64
N HIS A 223 -6.73 3.80 7.84
CA HIS A 223 -5.88 4.85 7.27
C HIS A 223 -6.64 5.99 6.57
N ASP A 224 -7.74 5.69 5.88
CA ASP A 224 -8.53 6.72 5.17
C ASP A 224 -9.61 7.39 6.02
N ALA A 225 -9.58 7.27 7.35
CA ALA A 225 -10.59 7.85 8.24
C ALA A 225 -10.73 9.36 8.10
N VAL A 226 -9.67 10.09 7.72
CA VAL A 226 -9.75 11.51 7.39
C VAL A 226 -10.75 11.81 6.26
N ARG A 227 -10.97 10.87 5.35
CA ARG A 227 -11.92 10.95 4.23
C ARG A 227 -13.21 10.20 4.50
N SER A 228 -13.15 9.01 5.08
CA SER A 228 -14.29 8.10 5.23
C SER A 228 -15.06 8.30 6.53
N GLN A 229 -14.42 8.86 7.56
CA GLN A 229 -14.98 9.08 8.90
C GLN A 229 -14.63 10.48 9.44
N THR A 230 -14.56 11.48 8.55
CA THR A 230 -14.12 12.85 8.88
C THR A 230 -14.84 13.42 10.10
N ASP A 231 -16.17 13.34 10.13
CA ASP A 231 -16.98 13.92 11.20
C ASP A 231 -16.63 13.34 12.58
N GLN A 232 -16.46 12.02 12.66
CA GLN A 232 -16.14 11.34 13.92
C GLN A 232 -14.69 11.63 14.33
N MET A 233 -13.74 11.49 13.39
CA MET A 233 -12.32 11.68 13.66
C MET A 233 -12.02 13.13 14.08
N MET A 234 -12.58 14.12 13.37
CA MET A 234 -12.33 15.54 13.67
C MET A 234 -12.92 15.96 15.01
N VAL A 235 -14.06 15.40 15.42
CA VAL A 235 -14.62 15.63 16.76
C VAL A 235 -13.65 15.17 17.85
N GLU A 236 -13.06 13.98 17.72
CA GLU A 236 -12.10 13.48 18.70
C GLU A 236 -10.82 14.33 18.75
N LEU A 237 -10.32 14.77 17.59
CA LEU A 237 -9.16 15.69 17.55
C LEU A 237 -9.46 17.05 18.18
N PHE A 238 -10.66 17.61 17.97
CA PHE A 238 -11.05 18.86 18.62
C PHE A 238 -11.26 18.71 20.13
N LYS A 239 -11.73 17.55 20.61
CA LYS A 239 -11.79 17.28 22.06
C LYS A 239 -10.41 17.26 22.73
N LEU A 240 -9.37 16.80 22.01
CA LEU A 240 -7.99 16.87 22.52
C LEU A 240 -7.49 18.32 22.61
N ARG A 241 -7.93 19.18 21.69
CA ARG A 241 -7.62 20.61 21.67
C ARG A 241 -8.34 21.39 22.77
N ASP A 242 -9.62 21.10 22.98
CA ASP A 242 -10.50 21.88 23.85
C ASP A 242 -10.40 21.48 25.34
N ASP A 243 -9.35 20.74 25.71
CA ASP A 243 -9.01 20.29 27.07
C ASP A 243 -10.12 19.53 27.81
N SER A 244 -10.14 18.20 27.60
CA SER A 244 -10.81 17.25 28.50
C SER A 244 -9.85 16.43 29.37
N ILE A 245 -8.55 16.71 29.30
CA ILE A 245 -7.51 16.07 30.11
C ILE A 245 -6.56 17.16 30.61
N ASP A 246 -7.09 17.98 31.53
CA ASP A 246 -6.48 18.61 32.72
C ASP A 246 -7.38 19.75 33.23
#